data_AF-B6AAK8-F1
#
_entry.id   AF-B6AAK8-F1
#
_cell.length_a   1.000
_cell.length_b   1.000
_cell.length_c   1.000
_cell.angle_alpha   90.00
_cell.angle_beta   90.00
_cell.angle_gamma   90.00
#
_symmetry.space_group_name_H-M   'P 1'
#
loop_
_entity.id
_entity.type
_entity.pdbx_description
1 polymer ?
#
loop_
_entity_poly.entity_id
_entity_poly.type
_entity_poly.pdbx_seq_one_letter_code
_entity_poly.pdbx_strand_id
1 'polypeptide(L)'
;MASAWDNLLKEWLIDTKTVCLAGLCSISSHSIYAACSDEGDPWKELIKEDHEVNVTQVDGVSEAPETVNELSTIISAVSEGSSPKGVWVGGKQYRIISVEKGFEQNNINVIFCTRNQGGCFLVDTGNDNVVICVYDETKNQVAGNCKKNALVFAEYLAAQGY
;
A
#
# COMPACT_ATOMS: atom_id res chain seq x y z
N MET A 1 -10.50 19.90 -4.57
CA MET A 1 -11.49 19.54 -3.54
C MET A 1 -11.24 18.09 -3.18
N ALA A 2 -11.16 17.74 -1.89
CA ALA A 2 -11.01 16.35 -1.47
C ALA A 2 -12.22 15.53 -1.93
N SER A 3 -11.98 14.35 -2.49
CA SER A 3 -13.04 13.44 -2.87
C SER A 3 -13.77 12.89 -1.64
N ALA A 4 -14.97 12.33 -1.81
CA ALA A 4 -15.65 11.64 -0.71
C ALA A 4 -14.81 10.48 -0.14
N TRP A 5 -14.03 9.82 -1.00
CA TRP A 5 -13.11 8.76 -0.62
C TRP A 5 -11.93 9.28 0.21
N ASP A 6 -11.38 10.45 -0.11
CA ASP A 6 -10.29 11.05 0.67
C ASP A 6 -10.74 11.36 2.10
N ASN A 7 -11.98 11.85 2.26
CA ASN A 7 -12.57 12.10 3.59
C ASN A 7 -12.81 10.79 4.35
N LEU A 8 -13.26 9.75 3.66
CA LEU A 8 -13.45 8.43 4.27
C LEU A 8 -12.11 7.84 4.76
N LEU A 9 -11.06 7.91 3.94
CA LEU A 9 -9.70 7.50 4.33
C LEU A 9 -9.21 8.30 5.55
N LYS A 10 -9.49 9.59 5.58
CA LYS A 10 -9.12 10.44 6.71
C LYS A 10 -9.75 9.95 8.01
N GLU A 11 -11.08 9.81 8.03
CA GLU A 11 -11.84 9.45 9.22
C GLU A 11 -11.48 8.05 9.74
N TRP A 12 -11.32 7.08 8.83
CA TRP A 12 -11.12 5.68 9.21
C TRP A 12 -9.67 5.31 9.48
N LEU A 13 -8.70 5.96 8.84
CA LEU A 13 -7.30 5.55 8.90
C LEU A 13 -6.41 6.64 9.51
N ILE A 14 -6.43 7.86 8.97
CA ILE A 14 -5.50 8.92 9.38
C ILE A 14 -5.81 9.47 10.77
N ASP A 15 -7.09 9.76 11.07
CA ASP A 15 -7.51 10.36 12.35
C ASP A 15 -7.33 9.38 13.53
N THR A 16 -7.16 8.08 13.26
CA THR A 16 -6.78 7.07 14.26
C THR A 16 -5.35 7.25 14.78
N LYS A 17 -4.51 8.01 14.06
CA LYS A 17 -3.07 8.22 14.31
C LYS A 17 -2.20 6.96 14.23
N THR A 18 -2.74 5.87 13.68
CA THR A 18 -2.01 4.60 13.51
C THR A 18 -1.46 4.40 12.09
N VAL A 19 -1.95 5.20 11.14
CA VAL A 19 -1.61 5.21 9.72
C VAL A 19 -1.20 6.64 9.38
N CYS A 20 -0.04 6.84 8.74
CA CYS A 20 0.42 8.16 8.30
C CYS A 20 0.04 8.47 6.85
N LEU A 21 -0.16 7.44 6.03
CA LEU A 21 -0.55 7.59 4.64
C LEU A 21 -1.47 6.44 4.23
N ALA A 22 -2.55 6.77 3.55
CA ALA A 22 -3.56 5.84 3.10
C ALA A 22 -3.94 6.11 1.63
N GLY A 23 -4.32 5.06 0.91
CA GLY A 23 -4.78 5.18 -0.47
C GLY A 23 -5.74 4.06 -0.87
N LEU A 24 -6.51 4.32 -1.93
CA LEU A 24 -7.34 3.31 -2.59
C LEU A 24 -6.93 3.16 -4.04
N CYS A 25 -6.75 1.91 -4.45
CA CYS A 25 -6.34 1.52 -5.79
C CYS A 25 -7.35 0.55 -6.39
N SER A 26 -7.70 0.72 -7.66
CA SER A 26 -8.46 -0.26 -8.44
C SER A 26 -7.49 -1.16 -9.20
N ILE A 27 -7.67 -2.48 -9.07
CA ILE A 27 -6.83 -3.49 -9.74
C ILE A 27 -7.09 -3.47 -11.24
N SER A 28 -8.37 -3.49 -11.67
CA SER A 28 -8.77 -3.53 -13.07
C SER A 28 -8.36 -2.26 -13.83
N SER A 29 -8.56 -1.09 -13.21
CA SER A 29 -8.27 0.20 -13.82
C SER A 29 -6.80 0.58 -13.73
N HIS A 30 -6.00 -0.15 -12.93
CA HIS A 30 -4.60 0.17 -12.63
C HIS A 30 -4.46 1.65 -12.27
N SER A 31 -5.26 2.11 -11.30
CA SER A 31 -5.31 3.53 -10.92
C SER A 31 -5.60 3.71 -9.45
N ILE A 32 -4.87 4.63 -8.81
CA ILE A 32 -5.20 5.14 -7.48
C ILE A 32 -6.25 6.24 -7.64
N TYR A 33 -7.36 6.14 -6.92
CA TYR A 33 -8.48 7.07 -7.02
C TYR A 33 -8.74 7.87 -5.73
N ALA A 34 -8.08 7.51 -4.63
CA ALA A 34 -8.15 8.26 -3.38
C ALA A 34 -6.81 8.18 -2.64
N ALA A 35 -6.47 9.26 -1.96
CA ALA A 35 -5.24 9.36 -1.16
C ALA A 35 -5.45 10.32 0.02
N CYS A 36 -4.93 9.94 1.18
CA CYS A 36 -4.95 10.79 2.37
C CYS A 36 -3.68 10.57 3.20
N SER A 37 -3.13 11.64 3.74
CA SER A 37 -1.94 11.61 4.58
C SER A 37 -2.16 12.44 5.84
N ASP A 38 -1.40 12.14 6.89
CA ASP A 38 -1.41 12.93 8.12
C ASP A 38 -0.76 14.31 7.92
N GLU A 39 0.24 14.37 7.05
CA GLU A 39 1.01 15.56 6.70
C GLU A 39 1.32 15.56 5.19
N GLY A 40 1.69 16.73 4.65
CA GLY A 40 2.16 16.82 3.27
C GLY A 40 1.09 16.67 2.18
N ASP A 41 1.54 16.30 0.98
CA ASP A 41 0.71 16.10 -0.21
C ASP A 41 0.51 14.59 -0.42
N PRO A 42 -0.68 14.04 -0.15
CA PRO A 42 -0.89 12.60 -0.08
C PRO A 42 -0.58 11.89 -1.40
N TRP A 43 -0.81 12.56 -2.53
CA TRP A 43 -0.55 11.97 -3.84
C TRP A 43 0.94 11.81 -4.10
N LYS A 44 1.75 12.80 -3.71
CA LYS A 44 3.21 12.72 -3.85
C LYS A 44 3.85 11.72 -2.90
N GLU A 45 3.23 11.49 -1.76
CA GLU A 45 3.69 10.50 -0.78
C GLU A 45 3.25 9.08 -1.11
N LEU A 46 2.18 8.91 -1.89
CA LEU A 46 1.64 7.61 -2.27
C LEU A 46 2.20 7.11 -3.60
N ILE A 47 2.32 7.99 -4.59
CA ILE A 47 2.80 7.61 -5.92
C ILE A 47 3.77 8.65 -6.48
N LYS A 48 4.90 8.14 -6.96
CA LYS A 48 5.89 8.92 -7.70
C LYS A 48 5.82 8.56 -9.19
N GLU A 49 6.13 9.52 -10.05
CA GLU A 49 6.33 9.25 -11.48
C GLU A 49 7.41 8.17 -11.69
N ASP A 50 7.33 7.51 -12.84
CA ASP A 50 8.28 6.48 -13.26
C ASP A 50 9.71 6.98 -13.09
N HIS A 51 10.51 6.22 -12.37
CA HIS A 51 11.88 6.62 -12.03
C HIS A 51 12.83 5.45 -12.14
N GLU A 52 14.08 5.76 -12.45
CA GLU A 52 15.14 4.76 -12.52
C GLU A 52 15.65 4.42 -11.12
N VAL A 53 15.77 3.14 -10.85
CA VAL A 53 16.40 2.60 -9.65
C VAL A 53 17.40 1.54 -10.03
N ASN A 54 18.47 1.45 -9.25
CA ASN A 54 19.45 0.39 -9.40
C ASN A 54 18.88 -0.90 -8.81
N VAL A 55 18.64 -1.89 -9.66
CA VAL A 55 18.21 -3.23 -9.24
C VAL A 55 19.42 -4.15 -9.25
N THR A 56 19.65 -4.87 -8.15
CA THR A 56 20.69 -5.89 -8.09
C THR A 56 20.33 -7.04 -9.02
N GLN A 57 21.24 -7.37 -9.93
CA GLN A 57 21.06 -8.43 -10.90
C GLN A 57 21.19 -9.82 -10.26
N VAL A 58 20.90 -10.85 -11.07
CA VAL A 58 20.93 -12.27 -10.68
C VAL A 58 22.31 -12.72 -10.20
N ASP A 59 23.37 -11.99 -10.54
CA ASP A 59 24.74 -12.23 -10.08
C ASP A 59 24.99 -11.78 -8.63
N GLY A 60 24.03 -11.06 -8.03
CA GLY A 60 24.09 -10.58 -6.64
C GLY A 60 25.11 -9.47 -6.41
N VAL A 61 25.74 -8.94 -7.47
CA VAL A 61 26.86 -7.98 -7.38
C VAL A 61 26.66 -6.79 -8.31
N SER A 62 26.16 -7.01 -9.51
CA SER A 62 25.95 -5.95 -10.48
C SER A 62 24.62 -5.25 -10.24
N GLU A 63 24.61 -3.93 -10.35
CA GLU A 63 23.39 -3.14 -10.37
C GLU A 63 23.15 -2.62 -11.79
N ALA A 64 21.91 -2.70 -12.26
CA ALA A 64 21.51 -2.07 -13.51
C ALA A 64 20.36 -1.08 -13.28
N PRO A 65 20.36 0.07 -13.98
CA PRO A 65 19.24 0.98 -13.93
C PRO A 65 18.03 0.31 -14.57
N GLU A 66 16.95 0.23 -13.82
CA GLU A 66 15.65 -0.18 -14.32
C GLU A 66 14.61 0.87 -13.98
N THR A 67 13.72 1.14 -14.93
CA THR A 67 12.54 1.96 -14.68
C THR A 67 11.57 1.19 -13.79
N VAL A 68 11.14 1.84 -12.72
CA VAL A 68 10.10 1.37 -11.81
C VAL A 68 8.86 2.24 -11.96
N ASN A 69 7.75 1.58 -12.27
CA ASN A 69 6.41 2.13 -12.16
C ASN A 69 5.80 1.62 -10.84
N GLU A 70 5.61 2.53 -9.87
CA GLU A 70 5.21 2.15 -8.51
C GLU A 70 3.89 1.40 -8.46
N LEU A 71 2.91 1.88 -9.23
CA LEU A 71 1.59 1.28 -9.30
C LEU A 71 1.64 -0.17 -9.79
N SER A 72 2.47 -0.44 -10.81
CA SER A 72 2.69 -1.79 -11.31
C SER A 72 3.29 -2.70 -10.22
N THR A 73 4.16 -2.18 -9.35
CA THR A 73 4.71 -2.98 -8.24
C THR A 73 3.67 -3.30 -7.16
N ILE A 74 2.75 -2.38 -6.91
CA ILE A 74 1.63 -2.59 -5.97
C ILE A 74 0.68 -3.65 -6.53
N ILE A 75 0.27 -3.51 -7.80
CA ILE A 75 -0.61 -4.48 -8.46
C ILE A 75 0.03 -5.86 -8.52
N SER A 76 1.32 -5.95 -8.89
CA SER A 76 2.04 -7.24 -8.92
C SER A 76 2.07 -7.89 -7.54
N ALA A 77 2.35 -7.11 -6.49
CA ALA A 77 2.33 -7.63 -5.12
C ALA A 77 0.96 -8.17 -4.73
N VAL A 78 -0.12 -7.46 -5.07
CA VAL A 78 -1.50 -7.88 -4.77
C VAL A 78 -1.93 -9.12 -5.55
N SER A 79 -1.75 -9.10 -6.87
CA SER A 79 -2.24 -10.17 -7.74
C SER A 79 -1.38 -11.44 -7.66
N GLU A 80 -0.06 -11.29 -7.56
CA GLU A 80 0.88 -12.42 -7.62
C GLU A 80 1.41 -12.84 -6.25
N GLY A 81 1.29 -11.96 -5.23
CA GLY A 81 1.96 -12.15 -3.94
C GLY A 81 3.47 -11.90 -4.02
N SER A 82 3.97 -11.31 -5.11
CA SER A 82 5.39 -11.06 -5.31
C SER A 82 5.61 -9.78 -6.11
N SER A 83 6.72 -9.08 -5.84
CA SER A 83 7.18 -7.98 -6.67
C SER A 83 8.71 -8.08 -6.78
N PRO A 84 9.26 -8.50 -7.94
CA PRO A 84 10.69 -8.74 -8.11
C PRO A 84 11.57 -7.53 -7.76
N LYS A 85 11.07 -6.31 -8.01
CA LYS A 85 11.77 -5.05 -7.75
C LYS A 85 11.47 -4.47 -6.35
N GLY A 86 10.74 -5.21 -5.51
CA GLY A 86 10.12 -4.70 -4.30
C GLY A 86 8.84 -3.92 -4.59
N VAL A 87 8.11 -3.58 -3.53
CA VAL A 87 6.92 -2.71 -3.62
C VAL A 87 7.38 -1.27 -3.43
N TRP A 88 6.97 -0.38 -4.31
CA TRP A 88 7.34 1.04 -4.24
C TRP A 88 6.12 1.89 -3.92
N VAL A 89 6.28 2.80 -2.96
CA VAL A 89 5.26 3.76 -2.54
C VAL A 89 5.96 5.09 -2.26
N GLY A 90 5.64 6.14 -3.02
CA GLY A 90 6.16 7.50 -2.79
C GLY A 90 7.68 7.62 -2.91
N GLY A 91 8.29 6.85 -3.80
CA GLY A 91 9.74 6.76 -4.01
C GLY A 91 10.47 5.94 -2.94
N LYS A 92 9.77 5.22 -2.06
CA LYS A 92 10.37 4.36 -1.04
C LYS A 92 10.15 2.90 -1.39
N GLN A 93 11.22 2.11 -1.34
CA GLN A 93 11.16 0.67 -1.53
C GLN A 93 10.74 -0.05 -0.25
N TYR A 94 9.84 -1.01 -0.41
CA TYR A 94 9.35 -1.91 0.63
C TYR A 94 9.59 -3.37 0.21
N ARG A 95 9.95 -4.20 1.18
CA ARG A 95 10.11 -5.64 0.99
C ARG A 95 8.87 -6.37 1.50
N ILE A 96 8.32 -7.27 0.69
CA ILE A 96 7.22 -8.15 1.10
C ILE A 96 7.74 -9.14 2.17
N ILE A 97 7.03 -9.21 3.30
CA ILE A 97 7.34 -10.09 4.43
C ILE A 97 6.33 -11.23 4.56
N SER A 98 5.05 -10.95 4.29
CA SER A 98 3.98 -11.92 4.42
C SER A 98 2.89 -11.66 3.39
N VAL A 99 2.26 -12.74 2.93
CA VAL A 99 1.09 -12.75 2.05
C VAL A 99 0.08 -13.70 2.66
N GLU A 100 -1.02 -13.16 3.16
CA GLU A 100 -2.11 -13.90 3.80
C GLU A 100 -3.31 -13.89 2.84
N LYS A 101 -3.63 -15.04 2.23
CA LYS A 101 -4.75 -15.16 1.27
C LYS A 101 -6.02 -15.66 1.97
N GLY A 102 -7.17 -15.09 1.61
CA GLY A 102 -8.48 -15.52 2.12
C GLY A 102 -8.64 -15.33 3.63
N PHE A 103 -8.16 -14.20 4.15
CA PHE A 103 -8.29 -13.83 5.56
C PHE A 103 -9.78 -13.82 5.97
N GLU A 104 -10.09 -14.51 7.07
CA GLU A 104 -11.43 -14.61 7.70
C GLU A 104 -12.62 -14.93 6.76
N GLN A 105 -12.44 -15.80 5.75
CA GLN A 105 -13.51 -16.27 4.84
C GLN A 105 -14.14 -15.21 3.92
N ASN A 106 -13.69 -13.96 3.96
CA ASN A 106 -14.23 -12.85 3.16
C ASN A 106 -13.46 -12.60 1.84
N ASN A 107 -12.61 -13.55 1.39
CA ASN A 107 -11.72 -13.38 0.23
C ASN A 107 -10.77 -12.17 0.31
N ILE A 108 -10.53 -11.65 1.52
CA ILE A 108 -9.61 -10.54 1.74
C ILE A 108 -8.17 -11.07 1.69
N ASN A 109 -7.32 -10.47 0.87
CA ASN A 109 -5.90 -10.80 0.82
C ASN A 109 -5.09 -9.68 1.47
N VAL A 110 -4.19 -10.02 2.38
CA VAL A 110 -3.36 -9.07 3.12
C VAL A 110 -1.90 -9.29 2.78
N ILE A 111 -1.24 -8.26 2.30
CA ILE A 111 0.20 -8.27 2.05
C ILE A 111 0.85 -7.28 2.99
N PHE A 112 1.83 -7.77 3.75
CA PHE A 112 2.64 -6.95 4.61
C PHE A 112 3.98 -6.68 3.95
N CYS A 113 4.33 -5.40 3.83
CA CYS A 113 5.64 -4.97 3.40
C CYS A 113 6.33 -4.11 4.46
N THR A 114 7.65 -4.23 4.56
CA THR A 114 8.46 -3.49 5.53
C THR A 114 9.50 -2.62 4.83
N ARG A 115 9.89 -1.52 5.47
CA ARG A 115 11.05 -0.70 5.14
C ARG A 115 11.79 -0.34 6.42
N ASN A 116 12.92 0.34 6.31
CA ASN A 116 13.56 0.89 7.51
C ASN A 116 12.60 1.90 8.20
N GLN A 117 12.41 1.72 9.50
CA GLN A 117 11.55 2.56 10.36
C GLN A 117 10.09 2.70 9.88
N GLY A 118 9.52 1.67 9.26
CA GLY A 118 8.13 1.70 8.83
C GLY A 118 7.72 0.51 7.99
N GLY A 119 6.52 0.57 7.44
CA GLY A 119 5.99 -0.48 6.59
C GLY A 119 4.68 -0.10 5.96
N CYS A 120 4.15 -0.98 5.12
CA CYS A 120 2.83 -0.83 4.55
C CYS A 120 2.06 -2.14 4.51
N PHE A 121 0.74 -2.01 4.50
CA PHE A 121 -0.20 -3.09 4.27
C PHE A 121 -0.94 -2.78 2.96
N LEU A 122 -1.00 -3.79 2.09
CA LEU A 122 -1.86 -3.80 0.91
C LEU A 122 -2.96 -4.80 1.21
N VAL A 123 -4.19 -4.33 1.29
CA VAL A 123 -5.36 -5.16 1.63
C VAL A 123 -6.32 -5.15 0.45
N ASP A 124 -6.34 -6.26 -0.27
CA ASP A 124 -7.29 -6.53 -1.35
C ASP A 124 -8.62 -6.96 -0.76
N THR A 125 -9.68 -6.21 -1.08
CA THR A 125 -11.04 -6.43 -0.59
C THR A 125 -11.75 -7.61 -1.27
N GLY A 126 -11.19 -8.10 -2.39
CA GLY A 126 -11.81 -9.12 -3.23
C GLY A 126 -12.82 -8.57 -4.25
N ASN A 127 -13.13 -7.26 -4.24
CA ASN A 127 -14.04 -6.61 -5.19
C ASN A 127 -13.35 -5.49 -6.00
N ASP A 128 -12.15 -5.77 -6.51
CA ASP A 128 -11.35 -4.85 -7.35
C ASP A 128 -10.66 -3.68 -6.62
N ASN A 129 -10.83 -3.53 -5.30
CA ASN A 129 -10.19 -2.44 -4.56
C ASN A 129 -9.10 -2.94 -3.61
N VAL A 130 -8.04 -2.14 -3.51
CA VAL A 130 -6.92 -2.35 -2.62
C VAL A 130 -6.78 -1.15 -1.71
N VAL A 131 -6.82 -1.41 -0.40
CA VAL A 131 -6.46 -0.44 0.63
C VAL A 131 -4.96 -0.45 0.82
N ILE A 132 -4.32 0.70 0.63
CA ILE A 132 -2.91 0.91 0.92
C ILE A 132 -2.84 1.66 2.25
N CYS A 133 -2.16 1.09 3.25
CA CYS A 133 -1.93 1.75 4.55
C CYS A 133 -0.44 1.75 4.87
N VAL A 134 0.14 2.91 5.14
CA VAL A 134 1.54 3.07 5.53
C VAL A 134 1.62 3.52 6.98
N TYR A 135 2.56 2.95 7.73
CA TYR A 135 2.92 3.42 9.06
C TYR A 135 4.38 3.85 9.12
N ASP A 136 4.67 4.78 10.02
CA ASP A 136 6.01 5.28 10.30
C ASP A 136 6.34 5.16 11.79
N GLU A 137 7.40 4.43 12.11
CA GLU A 137 7.83 4.17 13.49
C GLU A 137 8.32 5.45 14.17
N THR A 138 8.80 6.44 13.40
CA THR A 138 9.21 7.75 13.94
C THR A 138 8.01 8.57 14.45
N LYS A 139 6.79 8.23 14.00
CA LYS A 139 5.53 8.83 14.46
C LYS A 139 4.85 8.02 15.58
N ASN A 140 5.57 7.10 16.24
CA ASN A 140 5.04 6.16 17.24
C ASN A 140 3.96 5.22 16.68
N GLN A 141 3.96 4.96 15.38
CA GLN A 141 3.05 4.02 14.75
C GLN A 141 3.71 2.63 14.70
N VAL A 142 2.89 1.58 14.76
CA VAL A 142 3.38 0.19 14.78
C VAL A 142 2.55 -0.68 13.83
N ALA A 143 3.19 -1.71 13.29
CA ALA A 143 2.59 -2.60 12.30
C ALA A 143 1.26 -3.21 12.76
N GLY A 144 1.15 -3.63 14.03
CA GLY A 144 -0.06 -4.27 14.54
C GLY A 144 -1.30 -3.37 14.53
N ASN A 145 -1.15 -2.10 14.94
CA ASN A 145 -2.26 -1.14 14.96
C ASN A 145 -2.62 -0.71 13.53
N CYS A 146 -1.63 -0.52 12.67
CA CYS A 146 -1.84 -0.23 11.25
C CYS A 146 -2.58 -1.38 10.55
N LYS A 147 -2.15 -2.64 10.75
CA LYS A 147 -2.83 -3.83 10.21
C LYS A 147 -4.28 -3.89 10.65
N LYS A 148 -4.55 -3.69 11.94
CA LYS A 148 -5.91 -3.74 12.49
C LYS A 148 -6.83 -2.73 11.81
N ASN A 149 -6.41 -1.48 11.68
CA ASN A 149 -7.25 -0.45 11.06
C ASN A 149 -7.38 -0.63 9.54
N ALA A 150 -6.32 -1.10 8.87
CA ALA A 150 -6.39 -1.47 7.45
C ALA A 150 -7.41 -2.59 7.21
N LEU A 151 -7.40 -3.64 8.03
CA LEU A 151 -8.36 -4.75 7.96
C LEU A 151 -9.80 -4.30 8.21
N VAL A 152 -10.04 -3.59 9.31
CA VAL A 152 -11.38 -3.10 9.66
C VAL A 152 -11.96 -2.21 8.57
N PHE A 153 -11.13 -1.37 7.95
CA PHE A 153 -11.56 -0.54 6.83
C PHE A 153 -11.79 -1.34 5.54
N ALA A 154 -10.92 -2.30 5.22
CA ALA A 154 -11.10 -3.17 4.06
C ALA A 154 -12.35 -4.05 4.19
N GLU A 155 -12.65 -4.56 5.38
CA GLU A 155 -13.90 -5.30 5.66
C GLU A 155 -15.14 -4.43 5.45
N TYR A 156 -15.09 -3.16 5.88
CA TYR A 156 -16.16 -2.20 5.63
C TYR A 156 -16.39 -1.98 4.13
N LEU A 157 -15.32 -1.82 3.35
CA LEU A 157 -15.39 -1.69 1.89
C LEU A 157 -15.95 -2.96 1.24
N ALA A 158 -15.43 -4.13 1.62
CA ALA A 158 -15.88 -5.44 1.14
C ALA A 158 -17.38 -5.65 1.39
N ALA A 159 -17.87 -5.29 2.58
CA ALA A 159 -19.29 -5.38 2.93
C ALA A 159 -20.19 -4.47 2.07
N GLN A 160 -19.63 -3.39 1.50
CA GLN A 160 -20.33 -2.49 0.59
C GLN A 160 -20.15 -2.84 -0.89
N GLY A 161 -19.42 -3.92 -1.20
CA GLY A 161 -19.12 -4.34 -2.58
C GLY A 161 -17.98 -3.56 -3.23
N TYR A 162 -17.15 -2.90 -2.42
CA TYR A 162 -15.86 -2.35 -2.83
C TYR A 162 -14.74 -3.29 -2.39
#